data_AF-A0A4R8A6G4-F1
#
_entry.id   AF-A0A4R8A6G4-F1
#
_cell.length_a   1.000
_cell.length_b   1.000
_cell.length_c   1.000
_cell.angle_alpha   90.00
_cell.angle_beta   90.00
_cell.angle_gamma   90.00
#
_symmetry.space_group_name_H-M   'P 1'
#
loop_
_entity.id
_entity.type
_entity.pdbx_description
1 polymer ?
#
loop_
_entity_poly.entity_id
_entity_poly.type
_entity_poly.pdbx_seq_one_letter_code
_entity_poly.pdbx_strand_id
1 'polypeptide(L)'
;MGLIKAAIASASSTLADQWLEYFYCESLSNNELMKKGVKVVSKGSNTKASENIISNGTGIAINEGQGVIIVEDGKIVEFCMEPGRFTWDSSSEPSLFSGGFSGLIDSFKTFGKRFTMGGTPGKDQRVYFINLKEIFDNKFGTASPMAYKDPTYRGIYIRYYGQYTFKIEDPIKFYTNVAGNVSNTYTKDEFDAQSKAEFVNALDTTIAKLADENVQYNDIPKKQMELAKYMNDALDEEWNDRRGIVISSVAIEKVTPDDESRKRIEDIDDAIMYSDKRVAAGRLVDAQASAMEKAASNEAGAMQGFMGYGMANQAGNNIAGMFDDNAKPVADHPVPSQNATWTCPEDGIQNTGKFCIECGNPKPSDGTWICPNDGTKNTGKFCSECGKPKE
;
A
#
# COMPACT_ATOMS: atom_id res chain seq x y z
N MET A 1 9.45 -44.77 5.83
CA MET A 1 8.66 -44.34 4.69
C MET A 1 9.26 -43.09 4.05
N GLY A 2 9.45 -43.13 2.73
CA GLY A 2 9.76 -41.97 1.92
C GLY A 2 9.62 -42.17 0.40
N LEU A 3 9.92 -41.14 -0.38
CA LEU A 3 9.75 -41.10 -1.84
C LEU A 3 11.05 -41.41 -2.59
N ILE A 4 11.10 -42.48 -3.35
CA ILE A 4 12.27 -42.80 -4.18
C ILE A 4 12.02 -42.33 -5.61
N LYS A 5 12.94 -41.53 -6.17
CA LYS A 5 12.86 -41.07 -7.56
C LYS A 5 12.84 -42.28 -8.49
N ALA A 6 11.78 -42.43 -9.28
CA ALA A 6 11.65 -43.54 -10.20
C ALA A 6 12.61 -43.33 -11.38
N ALA A 7 13.49 -44.30 -11.64
CA ALA A 7 14.34 -44.26 -12.83
C ALA A 7 13.45 -44.31 -14.08
N ILE A 8 13.49 -43.24 -14.88
CA ILE A 8 12.70 -43.12 -16.10
C ILE A 8 13.26 -44.12 -17.13
N ALA A 9 12.64 -45.29 -17.24
CA ALA A 9 12.75 -46.07 -18.47
C ALA A 9 11.95 -45.33 -19.54
N SER A 10 12.65 -44.81 -20.54
CA SER A 10 12.10 -44.05 -21.67
C SER A 10 11.15 -44.90 -22.52
N ALA A 11 9.87 -44.98 -22.14
CA ALA A 11 8.78 -45.47 -22.98
C ALA A 11 7.45 -44.86 -22.49
N SER A 12 6.98 -43.84 -23.21
CA SER A 12 5.87 -42.96 -22.83
C SER A 12 4.46 -43.57 -22.98
N SER A 13 4.32 -44.90 -23.04
CA SER A 13 3.02 -45.57 -23.26
C SER A 13 2.68 -46.73 -22.31
N THR A 14 3.51 -47.06 -21.32
CA THR A 14 3.29 -48.22 -20.42
C THR A 14 3.33 -47.88 -18.92
N LEU A 15 3.17 -46.61 -18.57
CA LEU A 15 3.44 -46.11 -17.21
C LEU A 15 2.27 -46.32 -16.25
N ALA A 16 1.04 -46.16 -16.75
CA ALA A 16 -0.17 -46.61 -16.05
C ALA A 16 -0.24 -48.14 -15.93
N ASP A 17 0.47 -48.86 -16.80
CA ASP A 17 0.61 -50.33 -16.74
C ASP A 17 1.66 -50.77 -15.70
N GLN A 18 2.59 -49.91 -15.28
CA GLN A 18 3.62 -50.25 -14.29
C GLN A 18 3.16 -50.06 -12.84
N TRP A 19 2.38 -49.03 -12.54
CA TRP A 19 1.83 -48.81 -11.20
C TRP A 19 0.38 -49.29 -11.10
N LEU A 20 0.12 -50.18 -10.15
CA LEU A 20 -1.24 -50.61 -9.79
C LEU A 20 -2.04 -49.47 -9.12
N GLU A 21 -1.34 -48.53 -8.47
CA GLU A 21 -1.91 -47.38 -7.77
C GLU A 21 -1.02 -46.14 -7.98
N TYR A 22 -1.60 -44.99 -8.31
CA TYR A 22 -0.84 -43.74 -8.40
C TYR A 22 -1.63 -42.50 -7.96
N PHE A 23 -0.94 -41.48 -7.45
CA PHE A 23 -1.47 -40.15 -7.19
C PHE A 23 -0.97 -39.16 -8.23
N TYR A 24 -1.89 -38.35 -8.75
CA TYR A 24 -1.60 -37.35 -9.77
C TYR A 24 -2.56 -36.16 -9.64
N CYS A 25 -2.03 -34.97 -9.87
CA CYS A 25 -2.82 -33.74 -9.95
C CYS A 25 -2.57 -33.07 -11.31
N GLU A 26 -3.56 -33.16 -12.20
CA GLU A 26 -3.49 -32.59 -13.56
C GLU A 26 -3.07 -31.13 -13.56
N SER A 27 -3.72 -30.32 -12.74
CA SER A 27 -3.42 -28.90 -12.62
C SER A 27 -3.91 -28.35 -11.28
N LEU A 28 -3.20 -27.33 -10.81
CA LEU A 28 -3.66 -26.41 -9.78
C LEU A 28 -3.91 -25.05 -10.44
N SER A 29 -5.16 -24.60 -10.42
CA SER A 29 -5.55 -23.26 -10.89
C SER A 29 -5.05 -22.17 -9.94
N ASN A 30 -5.13 -20.91 -10.36
CA ASN A 30 -4.71 -19.77 -9.54
C ASN A 30 -5.49 -19.67 -8.21
N ASN A 31 -6.72 -20.19 -8.13
CA ASN A 31 -7.51 -20.19 -6.90
C ASN A 31 -7.22 -21.39 -5.98
N GLU A 32 -6.53 -22.43 -6.48
CA GLU A 32 -6.24 -23.65 -5.72
C GLU A 32 -4.85 -23.54 -5.10
N LEU A 33 -4.78 -23.37 -3.78
CA LEU A 33 -3.51 -23.30 -3.04
C LEU A 33 -3.04 -24.70 -2.63
N MET A 34 -3.97 -25.57 -2.24
CA MET A 34 -3.71 -26.96 -1.91
C MET A 34 -4.89 -27.84 -2.32
N LYS A 35 -4.62 -29.06 -2.76
CA LYS A 35 -5.63 -30.03 -3.18
C LYS A 35 -5.29 -31.43 -2.67
N LYS A 36 -6.28 -32.13 -2.13
CA LYS A 36 -6.15 -33.55 -1.77
C LYS A 36 -5.98 -34.36 -3.06
N GLY A 37 -4.91 -35.14 -3.10
CA GLY A 37 -4.64 -36.10 -4.16
C GLY A 37 -5.70 -37.20 -4.15
N VAL A 38 -6.19 -37.53 -5.35
CA VAL A 38 -7.12 -38.65 -5.53
C VAL A 38 -6.32 -39.86 -6.03
N LYS A 39 -6.54 -40.99 -5.39
CA LYS A 39 -5.91 -42.27 -5.77
C LYS A 39 -6.52 -42.75 -7.07
N VAL A 40 -5.70 -42.89 -8.10
CA VAL A 40 -6.09 -43.52 -9.35
C VAL A 40 -5.63 -44.98 -9.34
N VAL A 41 -6.56 -45.89 -9.61
CA VAL A 41 -6.34 -47.34 -9.61
C VAL A 41 -6.53 -47.91 -11.01
N SER A 42 -5.54 -48.67 -11.48
CA SER A 42 -5.55 -49.36 -12.77
C SER A 42 -6.16 -50.78 -12.66
N LYS A 43 -6.55 -51.38 -13.79
CA LYS A 43 -7.15 -52.74 -13.82
C LYS A 43 -6.18 -53.76 -13.21
N GLY A 44 -6.64 -54.46 -12.16
CA GLY A 44 -5.81 -55.43 -11.40
C GLY A 44 -5.41 -54.93 -10.01
N SER A 45 -5.70 -53.67 -9.68
CA SER A 45 -5.52 -53.13 -8.33
C SER A 45 -6.55 -53.68 -7.33
N ASN A 46 -6.16 -53.77 -6.06
CA ASN A 46 -7.04 -54.21 -4.98
C ASN A 46 -8.03 -53.10 -4.62
N THR A 47 -9.19 -53.07 -5.28
CA THR A 47 -10.28 -52.12 -5.04
C THR A 47 -10.92 -52.23 -3.65
N LYS A 48 -10.52 -53.23 -2.83
CA LYS A 48 -10.91 -53.37 -1.43
C LYS A 48 -9.92 -52.73 -0.45
N ALA A 49 -8.84 -52.11 -0.92
CA ALA A 49 -7.95 -51.33 -0.07
C ALA A 49 -8.71 -50.12 0.51
N SER A 50 -8.56 -49.87 1.81
CA SER A 50 -9.13 -48.69 2.47
C SER A 50 -8.69 -47.40 1.77
N GLU A 51 -9.63 -46.48 1.56
CA GLU A 51 -9.45 -45.27 0.72
C GLU A 51 -8.21 -44.44 1.06
N ASN A 52 -7.80 -44.41 2.33
CA ASN A 52 -6.68 -43.61 2.81
C ASN A 52 -5.44 -44.45 3.16
N ILE A 53 -5.19 -45.60 2.52
CA ILE A 53 -3.90 -46.30 2.66
C ILE A 53 -3.12 -46.21 1.35
N ILE A 54 -1.85 -45.77 1.46
CA ILE A 54 -0.88 -45.70 0.38
C ILE A 54 -0.01 -46.96 0.46
N SER A 55 -0.20 -47.85 -0.52
CA SER A 55 0.52 -49.12 -0.59
C SER A 55 2.00 -48.91 -0.94
N ASN A 56 2.87 -49.82 -0.49
CA ASN A 56 4.26 -49.80 -0.93
C ASN A 56 4.34 -49.94 -2.45
N GLY A 57 5.12 -49.11 -3.12
CA GLY A 57 5.21 -49.08 -4.58
C GLY A 57 4.19 -48.17 -5.27
N THR A 58 3.31 -47.47 -4.54
CA THR A 58 2.41 -46.46 -5.14
C THR A 58 3.21 -45.36 -5.82
N GLY A 59 2.85 -45.04 -7.06
CA GLY A 59 3.46 -43.95 -7.82
C GLY A 59 2.92 -42.58 -7.39
N ILE A 60 3.78 -41.57 -7.35
CA ILE A 60 3.39 -40.18 -7.15
C ILE A 60 4.04 -39.36 -8.26
N ALA A 61 3.21 -38.71 -9.07
CA ALA A 61 3.64 -37.85 -10.16
C ALA A 61 3.44 -36.38 -9.78
N ILE A 62 4.53 -35.62 -9.78
CA ILE A 62 4.59 -34.21 -9.40
C ILE A 62 4.94 -33.40 -10.64
N ASN A 63 4.05 -32.50 -11.06
CA ASN A 63 4.32 -31.60 -12.18
C ASN A 63 5.13 -30.37 -11.73
N GLU A 64 5.66 -29.62 -12.69
CA GLU A 64 6.30 -28.33 -12.40
C GLU A 64 5.33 -27.35 -11.71
N GLY A 65 5.85 -26.59 -10.75
CA GLY A 65 5.04 -25.68 -9.94
C GLY A 65 4.11 -26.37 -8.94
N GLN A 66 4.27 -27.69 -8.72
CA GLN A 66 3.57 -28.44 -7.68
C GLN A 66 4.57 -28.98 -6.65
N GLY A 67 4.16 -28.98 -5.39
CA GLY A 67 4.78 -29.76 -4.33
C GLY A 67 3.82 -30.83 -3.84
N VAL A 68 4.36 -31.86 -3.17
CA VAL A 68 3.57 -32.90 -2.50
C VAL A 68 3.93 -32.97 -1.04
N ILE A 69 2.91 -33.13 -0.19
CA ILE A 69 3.02 -33.52 1.21
C ILE A 69 2.24 -34.81 1.43
N ILE A 70 2.84 -35.75 2.15
CA ILE A 70 2.17 -36.97 2.61
C ILE A 70 1.99 -36.87 4.12
N VAL A 71 0.74 -37.04 4.53
CA VAL A 71 0.31 -36.96 5.92
C VAL A 71 -0.16 -38.33 6.36
N GLU A 72 0.28 -38.76 7.54
CA GLU A 72 -0.15 -39.98 8.19
C GLU A 72 -0.67 -39.64 9.59
N ASP A 73 -1.91 -40.02 9.89
CA ASP A 73 -2.56 -39.79 11.19
C ASP A 73 -2.44 -38.33 11.67
N GLY A 74 -2.57 -37.39 10.73
CA GLY A 74 -2.50 -35.95 10.98
C GLY A 74 -1.09 -35.36 11.09
N LYS A 75 -0.03 -36.15 10.89
CA LYS A 75 1.36 -35.68 10.89
C LYS A 75 2.00 -35.78 9.52
N ILE A 76 2.81 -34.79 9.17
CA ILE A 76 3.60 -34.82 7.94
C ILE A 76 4.69 -35.90 8.09
N VAL A 77 4.69 -36.88 7.19
CA VAL A 77 5.67 -37.97 7.15
C VAL A 77 6.65 -37.87 5.99
N GLU A 78 6.27 -37.14 4.95
CA GLU A 78 7.08 -36.94 3.75
C GLU A 78 6.66 -35.67 3.00
N PHE A 79 7.60 -35.06 2.29
CA PHE A 79 7.34 -33.98 1.33
C PHE A 79 8.28 -34.06 0.14
N CYS A 80 7.86 -33.53 -1.02
CA CYS A 80 8.72 -33.42 -2.20
C CYS A 80 8.32 -32.19 -3.01
N MET A 81 9.30 -31.36 -3.37
CA MET A 81 9.10 -30.18 -4.21
C MET A 81 9.77 -30.33 -5.58
N GLU A 82 10.48 -31.43 -5.82
CA GLU A 82 11.06 -31.71 -7.11
C GLU A 82 10.00 -32.23 -8.09
N PRO A 83 9.88 -31.63 -9.29
CA PRO A 83 9.06 -32.20 -10.33
C PRO A 83 9.64 -33.55 -10.77
N GLY A 84 8.76 -34.50 -11.07
CA GLY A 84 9.15 -35.81 -11.50
C GLY A 84 8.24 -36.91 -10.99
N ARG A 85 8.75 -38.14 -11.08
CA ARG A 85 8.03 -39.33 -10.67
C ARG A 85 8.74 -40.01 -9.53
N PHE A 86 7.97 -40.34 -8.52
CA PHE A 86 8.44 -40.93 -7.29
C PHE A 86 7.63 -42.17 -6.97
N THR A 87 8.24 -43.09 -6.26
CA THR A 87 7.59 -44.29 -5.74
C THR A 87 7.63 -44.24 -4.24
N TRP A 88 6.48 -44.46 -3.60
CA TRP A 88 6.39 -44.56 -2.15
C TRP A 88 7.05 -45.85 -1.67
N ASP A 89 8.09 -45.73 -0.84
CA ASP A 89 8.71 -46.83 -0.13
C ASP A 89 8.46 -46.72 1.37
N SER A 90 7.69 -47.63 1.95
CA SER A 90 7.38 -47.57 3.38
C SER A 90 8.59 -47.88 4.28
N SER A 91 9.63 -48.53 3.74
CA SER A 91 10.83 -48.92 4.47
C SER A 91 11.96 -47.88 4.44
N SER A 92 11.93 -46.91 3.52
CA SER A 92 12.99 -45.90 3.35
C SER A 92 12.92 -44.76 4.37
N GLU A 93 13.97 -43.96 4.50
CA GLU A 93 13.88 -42.69 5.25
C GLU A 93 13.09 -41.63 4.46
N PRO A 94 12.54 -40.59 5.12
CA PRO A 94 11.89 -39.47 4.44
C PRO A 94 12.86 -38.83 3.45
N SER A 95 12.34 -38.57 2.27
CA SER A 95 13.08 -38.01 1.18
C SER A 95 13.12 -36.50 1.30
N LEU A 96 14.25 -36.00 1.79
CA LEU A 96 14.50 -34.56 1.96
C LEU A 96 14.76 -33.84 0.62
N PHE A 97 13.95 -34.09 -0.41
CA PHE A 97 14.04 -33.42 -1.70
C PHE A 97 13.46 -31.99 -1.60
N SER A 98 14.24 -31.10 -0.99
CA SER A 98 13.88 -29.70 -0.74
C SER A 98 14.16 -28.75 -1.92
N GLY A 99 14.61 -29.26 -3.06
CA GLY A 99 14.91 -28.42 -4.24
C GLY A 99 15.97 -27.34 -3.98
N GLY A 100 16.81 -27.48 -2.93
CA GLY A 100 17.87 -26.53 -2.57
C GLY A 100 17.53 -25.54 -1.45
N PHE A 101 16.33 -25.59 -0.86
CA PHE A 101 15.95 -24.70 0.24
C PHE A 101 16.35 -25.28 1.61
N SER A 102 17.24 -24.60 2.33
CA SER A 102 17.78 -25.09 3.61
C SER A 102 16.75 -25.09 4.75
N GLY A 103 15.82 -24.12 4.76
CA GLY A 103 14.86 -23.95 5.86
C GLY A 103 13.79 -25.05 5.95
N LEU A 104 13.52 -25.73 4.83
CA LEU A 104 12.49 -26.77 4.75
C LEU A 104 12.83 -28.00 5.58
N ILE A 105 14.11 -28.33 5.70
CA ILE A 105 14.57 -29.43 6.55
C ILE A 105 14.30 -29.12 8.02
N ASP A 106 14.46 -27.87 8.44
CA ASP A 106 14.24 -27.46 9.83
C ASP A 106 12.74 -27.36 10.15
N SER A 107 11.92 -26.88 9.21
CA SER A 107 10.45 -26.98 9.28
C SER A 107 10.03 -28.45 9.40
N PHE A 108 10.59 -29.33 8.58
CA PHE A 108 10.30 -30.77 8.66
C PHE A 108 10.75 -31.41 9.97
N LYS A 109 11.87 -30.99 10.58
CA LYS A 109 12.27 -31.51 11.91
C LYS A 109 11.36 -30.99 13.03
N THR A 110 10.86 -29.77 12.89
CA THR A 110 10.01 -29.12 13.89
C THR A 110 8.59 -29.71 13.88
N PHE A 111 8.03 -29.87 12.68
CA PHE A 111 6.63 -30.27 12.47
C PHE A 111 6.48 -31.73 12.02
N GLY A 112 7.55 -32.33 11.49
CA GLY A 112 7.62 -33.73 11.07
C GLY A 112 8.19 -34.66 12.16
N LYS A 113 7.70 -35.91 12.15
CA LYS A 113 8.06 -37.06 12.99
C LYS A 113 8.35 -36.81 14.50
N ARG A 114 7.30 -36.95 15.32
CA ARG A 114 7.35 -37.66 16.61
C ARG A 114 6.63 -39.00 16.47
N PHE A 115 7.38 -40.10 16.44
CA PHE A 115 6.95 -41.51 16.40
C PHE A 115 6.32 -42.02 15.09
N THR A 116 7.14 -42.73 14.29
CA THR A 116 6.66 -43.88 13.49
C THR A 116 6.90 -45.14 14.32
N MET A 117 6.07 -45.39 15.33
CA MET A 117 6.05 -46.67 16.04
C MET A 117 5.17 -47.64 15.27
N GLY A 118 5.78 -48.74 14.80
CA GLY A 118 5.12 -50.03 14.57
C GLY A 118 4.09 -50.07 13.45
N GLY A 119 4.18 -51.08 12.58
CA GLY A 119 3.09 -51.43 11.68
C GLY A 119 1.85 -51.82 12.46
N THR A 120 0.87 -50.91 12.52
CA THR A 120 -0.50 -51.23 12.93
C THR A 120 -1.39 -51.12 11.69
N PRO A 121 -2.28 -52.10 11.42
CA PRO A 121 -3.31 -51.96 10.40
C PRO A 121 -4.27 -50.84 10.80
N GLY A 122 -4.50 -49.84 9.93
CA GLY A 122 -5.52 -48.79 10.14
C GLY A 122 -5.03 -47.33 10.10
N LYS A 123 -3.93 -47.02 9.42
CA LYS A 123 -3.43 -45.64 9.30
C LYS A 123 -4.22 -44.82 8.26
N ASP A 124 -4.56 -43.57 8.59
CA ASP A 124 -5.16 -42.61 7.63
C ASP A 124 -4.02 -41.81 6.96
N GLN A 125 -3.70 -42.19 5.73
CA GLN A 125 -2.69 -41.56 4.89
C GLN A 125 -3.33 -40.74 3.77
N ARG A 126 -2.87 -39.49 3.64
CA ARG A 126 -3.37 -38.53 2.65
C ARG A 126 -2.21 -37.90 1.89
N VAL A 127 -2.42 -37.71 0.59
CA VAL A 127 -1.51 -36.97 -0.28
C VAL A 127 -2.12 -35.60 -0.54
N TYR A 128 -1.35 -34.53 -0.36
CA TYR A 128 -1.76 -33.18 -0.72
C TYR A 128 -0.79 -32.62 -1.76
N PHE A 129 -1.35 -32.07 -2.82
CA PHE A 129 -0.63 -31.29 -3.82
C PHE A 129 -0.73 -29.81 -3.47
N ILE A 130 0.39 -29.11 -3.45
CA ILE A 130 0.49 -27.69 -3.07
C ILE A 130 0.96 -26.88 -4.28
N ASN A 131 0.36 -25.72 -4.48
CA ASN A 131 0.67 -24.83 -5.58
C ASN A 131 1.91 -24.00 -5.22
N LEU A 132 3.02 -24.26 -5.88
CA LEU A 132 4.30 -23.54 -5.71
C LEU A 132 4.47 -22.41 -6.73
N LYS A 133 3.46 -22.16 -7.58
CA LYS A 133 3.47 -21.04 -8.52
C LYS A 133 3.13 -19.74 -7.80
N GLU A 134 3.42 -18.64 -8.47
CA GLU A 134 2.91 -17.34 -8.07
C GLU A 134 1.38 -17.30 -8.21
N ILE A 135 0.73 -16.79 -7.16
CA ILE A 135 -0.71 -16.63 -7.06
C ILE A 135 -1.03 -15.17 -7.30
N PHE A 136 -1.61 -14.87 -8.45
CA PHE A 136 -1.89 -13.50 -8.91
C PHE A 136 -3.30 -13.02 -8.53
N ASP A 137 -3.60 -11.76 -8.88
CA ASP A 137 -4.91 -11.12 -8.78
C ASP A 137 -5.47 -11.02 -7.35
N ASN A 138 -4.62 -10.84 -6.33
CA ASN A 138 -5.08 -10.68 -4.95
C ASN A 138 -5.38 -9.20 -4.68
N LYS A 139 -6.66 -8.81 -4.72
CA LYS A 139 -7.07 -7.40 -4.65
C LYS A 139 -7.14 -6.89 -3.22
N PHE A 140 -6.62 -5.68 -3.02
CA PHE A 140 -6.69 -4.94 -1.76
C PHE A 140 -7.13 -3.49 -1.98
N GLY A 141 -7.56 -2.85 -0.90
CA GLY A 141 -7.82 -1.42 -0.88
C GLY A 141 -8.05 -0.91 0.54
N THR A 142 -7.70 0.34 0.78
CA THR A 142 -7.95 1.02 2.05
C THR A 142 -9.42 1.41 2.18
N ALA A 143 -10.10 1.02 3.26
CA ALA A 143 -11.47 1.42 3.52
C ALA A 143 -11.59 2.93 3.83
N SER A 144 -10.62 3.46 4.58
CA SER A 144 -10.55 4.88 4.99
C SER A 144 -9.26 5.52 4.45
N PRO A 145 -9.24 6.85 4.25
CA PRO A 145 -8.01 7.57 3.94
C PRO A 145 -6.96 7.38 5.02
N MET A 146 -5.73 7.12 4.60
CA MET A 146 -4.57 7.00 5.46
C MET A 146 -3.76 8.29 5.41
N ALA A 147 -3.28 8.75 6.56
CA ALA A 147 -2.38 9.89 6.63
C ALA A 147 -1.06 9.54 5.93
N TYR A 148 -0.60 10.42 5.05
CA TYR A 148 0.64 10.29 4.30
C TYR A 148 1.43 11.60 4.38
N LYS A 149 2.71 11.48 4.72
CA LYS A 149 3.61 12.62 4.84
C LYS A 149 4.31 12.85 3.51
N ASP A 150 3.66 13.62 2.64
CA ASP A 150 4.19 13.95 1.33
C ASP A 150 5.34 15.00 1.43
N PRO A 151 6.44 14.83 0.69
CA PRO A 151 7.54 15.80 0.68
C PRO A 151 7.13 17.19 0.18
N THR A 152 6.19 17.26 -0.77
CA THR A 152 5.71 18.49 -1.41
C THR A 152 4.50 19.05 -0.65
N TYR A 153 3.49 18.22 -0.41
CA TYR A 153 2.19 18.65 0.13
C TYR A 153 2.04 18.49 1.66
N ARG A 154 3.09 18.00 2.34
CA ARG A 154 3.09 17.72 3.79
C ARG A 154 2.05 16.67 4.15
N GLY A 155 1.33 16.83 5.26
CA GLY A 155 0.31 15.87 5.69
C GLY A 155 -0.91 15.91 4.78
N ILE A 156 -1.07 14.87 3.97
CA ILE A 156 -2.25 14.61 3.15
C ILE A 156 -2.88 13.28 3.55
N TYR A 157 -4.13 13.06 3.19
CA TYR A 157 -4.83 11.79 3.39
C TYR A 157 -5.06 11.12 2.04
N ILE A 158 -4.55 9.90 1.88
CA ILE A 158 -4.62 9.14 0.63
C ILE A 158 -5.38 7.84 0.81
N ARG A 159 -6.12 7.44 -0.22
CA ARG A 159 -6.63 6.08 -0.39
C ARG A 159 -5.85 5.40 -1.50
N TYR A 160 -5.60 4.11 -1.38
CA TYR A 160 -4.99 3.33 -2.44
C TYR A 160 -5.72 2.01 -2.64
N TYR A 161 -5.70 1.54 -3.88
CA TYR A 161 -6.14 0.22 -4.27
C TYR A 161 -5.15 -0.41 -5.23
N GLY A 162 -5.18 -1.73 -5.28
CA GLY A 162 -4.33 -2.47 -6.19
C GLY A 162 -4.44 -3.96 -5.95
N GLN A 163 -3.38 -4.65 -6.32
CA GLN A 163 -3.28 -6.09 -6.17
C GLN A 163 -1.87 -6.54 -5.80
N TYR A 164 -1.78 -7.68 -5.14
CA TYR A 164 -0.52 -8.31 -4.80
C TYR A 164 -0.45 -9.72 -5.37
N THR A 165 0.78 -10.23 -5.47
CA THR A 165 1.09 -11.60 -5.83
C THR A 165 1.85 -12.22 -4.68
N PHE A 166 1.47 -13.43 -4.29
CA PHE A 166 2.18 -14.20 -3.26
C PHE A 166 2.53 -15.58 -3.78
N LYS A 167 3.45 -16.27 -3.10
CA LYS A 167 3.85 -17.63 -3.41
C LYS A 167 4.03 -18.43 -2.12
N ILE A 168 3.70 -19.71 -2.17
CA ILE A 168 4.02 -20.67 -1.10
C ILE A 168 5.46 -21.14 -1.32
N GLU A 169 6.33 -20.82 -0.37
CA GLU A 169 7.74 -21.20 -0.40
C GLU A 169 8.03 -22.38 0.53
N ASP A 170 7.42 -22.40 1.71
CA ASP A 170 7.50 -23.53 2.65
C ASP A 170 6.14 -24.23 2.77
N PRO A 171 5.91 -25.30 1.97
CA PRO A 171 4.67 -26.07 2.02
C PRO A 171 4.39 -26.74 3.38
N ILE A 172 5.42 -27.00 4.20
CA ILE A 172 5.26 -27.65 5.51
C ILE A 172 4.62 -26.66 6.48
N LYS A 173 5.19 -25.45 6.59
CA LYS A 173 4.61 -24.36 7.39
C LYS A 173 3.21 -24.00 6.92
N PHE A 174 3.01 -23.94 5.60
CA PHE A 174 1.70 -23.66 5.01
C PHE A 174 0.65 -24.71 5.40
N TYR A 175 0.99 -26.00 5.27
CA TYR A 175 0.08 -27.08 5.67
C TYR A 175 -0.24 -27.01 7.17
N THR A 176 0.79 -26.88 8.01
CA THR A 176 0.62 -26.95 9.47
C THR A 176 -0.16 -25.77 10.04
N ASN A 177 0.07 -24.55 9.54
CA ASN A 177 -0.43 -23.33 10.17
C ASN A 177 -1.53 -22.61 9.40
N VAL A 178 -1.80 -22.98 8.14
CA VAL A 178 -2.79 -22.31 7.29
C VAL A 178 -3.88 -23.28 6.81
N ALA A 179 -3.51 -24.23 5.95
CA ALA A 179 -4.50 -25.03 5.23
C ALA A 179 -5.01 -26.24 6.03
N GLY A 180 -4.10 -26.91 6.76
CA GLY A 180 -4.42 -28.08 7.56
C GLY A 180 -5.06 -29.23 6.77
N ASN A 181 -5.87 -30.03 7.45
CA ASN A 181 -6.55 -31.16 6.85
C ASN A 181 -7.81 -30.71 6.10
N VAL A 182 -7.72 -30.60 4.78
CA VAL A 182 -8.87 -30.31 3.90
C VAL A 182 -9.47 -31.57 3.28
N SER A 183 -10.78 -31.51 3.01
CA SER A 183 -11.54 -32.59 2.38
C SER A 183 -11.24 -32.73 0.89
N ASN A 184 -11.10 -31.61 0.17
CA ASN A 184 -10.80 -31.59 -1.26
C ASN A 184 -9.78 -30.51 -1.63
N THR A 185 -10.09 -29.24 -1.41
CA THR A 185 -9.24 -28.13 -1.86
C THR A 185 -9.23 -27.03 -0.80
N TYR A 186 -8.06 -26.44 -0.55
CA TYR A 186 -7.92 -25.16 0.15
C TYR A 186 -7.71 -24.06 -0.89
N THR A 187 -8.52 -23.02 -0.82
CA THR A 187 -8.60 -21.98 -1.86
C THR A 187 -8.00 -20.66 -1.42
N LYS A 188 -7.68 -19.81 -2.40
CA LYS A 188 -7.24 -18.44 -2.14
C LYS A 188 -8.33 -17.61 -1.44
N ASP A 189 -9.60 -17.85 -1.73
CA ASP A 189 -10.71 -17.13 -1.07
C ASP A 189 -10.74 -17.39 0.44
N GLU A 190 -10.49 -18.64 0.86
CA GLU A 190 -10.39 -19.01 2.27
C GLU A 190 -9.19 -18.38 2.98
N PHE A 191 -8.08 -18.22 2.25
CA PHE A 191 -6.89 -17.52 2.73
C PHE A 191 -7.11 -16.00 2.85
N ASP A 192 -7.71 -15.37 1.85
CA ASP A 192 -7.96 -13.91 1.82
C ASP A 192 -8.86 -13.50 2.99
N ALA A 193 -9.87 -14.31 3.32
CA ALA A 193 -10.78 -14.05 4.44
C ALA A 193 -10.07 -13.89 5.79
N GLN A 194 -8.89 -14.49 5.96
CA GLN A 194 -8.13 -14.48 7.22
C GLN A 194 -6.95 -13.50 7.19
N SER A 195 -6.33 -13.32 6.01
CA SER A 195 -5.04 -12.64 5.89
C SER A 195 -5.14 -11.20 5.34
N LYS A 196 -6.28 -10.82 4.75
CA LYS A 196 -6.43 -9.52 4.07
C LYS A 196 -6.19 -8.32 5.00
N ALA A 197 -6.68 -8.38 6.24
CA ALA A 197 -6.49 -7.31 7.20
C ALA A 197 -5.01 -7.14 7.58
N GLU A 198 -4.29 -8.25 7.76
CA GLU A 198 -2.86 -8.24 8.04
C GLU A 198 -2.07 -7.66 6.88
N PHE A 199 -2.41 -8.06 5.64
CA PHE A 199 -1.78 -7.50 4.45
C PHE A 199 -1.96 -5.98 4.37
N VAL A 200 -3.17 -5.47 4.58
CA VAL A 200 -3.44 -4.02 4.55
C VAL A 200 -2.66 -3.30 5.64
N ASN A 201 -2.63 -3.82 6.87
CA ASN A 201 -1.88 -3.20 7.98
C ASN A 201 -0.36 -3.15 7.71
N ALA A 202 0.21 -4.21 7.13
CA ALA A 202 1.62 -4.23 6.74
C ALA A 202 1.88 -3.27 5.56
N LEU A 203 0.92 -3.14 4.65
CA LEU A 203 1.01 -2.18 3.54
C LEU A 203 0.99 -0.74 4.06
N ASP A 204 0.15 -0.43 5.04
CA ASP A 204 0.13 0.90 5.67
C ASP A 204 1.50 1.25 6.26
N THR A 205 2.15 0.29 6.93
CA THR A 205 3.52 0.44 7.47
C THR A 205 4.54 0.66 6.36
N THR A 206 4.41 -0.10 5.27
CA THR A 206 5.29 -0.01 4.11
C THR A 206 5.14 1.33 3.37
N ILE A 207 3.92 1.84 3.25
CA ILE A 207 3.63 3.14 2.64
C ILE A 207 4.18 4.28 3.49
N ALA A 208 4.06 4.18 4.82
CA ALA A 208 4.67 5.15 5.73
C ALA A 208 6.21 5.19 5.56
N LYS A 209 6.86 4.04 5.35
CA LYS A 209 8.30 3.97 5.07
C LYS A 209 8.68 4.68 3.76
N LEU A 210 7.87 4.57 2.71
CA LEU A 210 8.09 5.35 1.48
C LEU A 210 7.98 6.86 1.72
N ALA A 211 7.08 7.28 2.61
CA ALA A 211 6.97 8.69 3.00
C ALA A 211 8.26 9.17 3.69
N ASP A 212 8.85 8.36 4.58
CA ASP A 212 10.14 8.66 5.23
C ASP A 212 11.31 8.74 4.23
N GLU A 213 11.21 8.03 3.11
CA GLU A 213 12.16 8.08 1.99
C GLU A 213 11.92 9.28 1.04
N ASN A 214 11.00 10.19 1.39
CA ASN A 214 10.60 11.35 0.59
C ASN A 214 10.04 10.97 -0.80
N VAL A 215 9.34 9.83 -0.89
CA VAL A 215 8.58 9.49 -2.10
C VAL A 215 7.33 10.35 -2.14
N GLN A 216 7.05 10.99 -3.27
CA GLN A 216 5.80 11.73 -3.45
C GLN A 216 4.64 10.75 -3.67
N TYR A 217 3.42 11.08 -3.22
CA TYR A 217 2.29 10.16 -3.28
C TYR A 217 1.97 9.68 -4.72
N ASN A 218 2.21 10.53 -5.72
CA ASN A 218 2.04 10.22 -7.14
C ASN A 218 3.10 9.24 -7.69
N ASP A 219 4.23 9.08 -6.99
CA ASP A 219 5.31 8.18 -7.38
C ASP A 219 5.21 6.81 -6.71
N ILE A 220 4.34 6.63 -5.70
CA ILE A 220 4.11 5.34 -5.04
C ILE A 220 3.82 4.20 -6.05
N PRO A 221 2.98 4.38 -7.10
CA PRO A 221 2.74 3.33 -8.10
C PRO A 221 4.00 2.86 -8.84
N LYS A 222 5.08 3.67 -8.86
CA LYS A 222 6.35 3.34 -9.52
C LYS A 222 7.26 2.47 -8.63
N LYS A 223 6.89 2.24 -7.37
CA LYS A 223 7.71 1.57 -6.35
C LYS A 223 7.34 0.10 -6.11
N GLN A 224 6.85 -0.61 -7.12
CA GLN A 224 6.30 -1.96 -6.97
C GLN A 224 7.29 -2.97 -6.36
N MET A 225 8.55 -2.93 -6.79
CA MET A 225 9.59 -3.83 -6.28
C MET A 225 10.00 -3.47 -4.85
N GLU A 226 10.15 -2.19 -4.54
CA GLU A 226 10.45 -1.72 -3.18
C GLU A 226 9.31 -2.03 -2.21
N LEU A 227 8.05 -1.85 -2.65
CA LEU A 227 6.86 -2.24 -1.90
C LEU A 227 6.90 -3.74 -1.58
N ALA A 228 7.16 -4.60 -2.57
CA ALA A 228 7.25 -6.04 -2.33
C ALA A 228 8.34 -6.39 -1.31
N LYS A 229 9.52 -5.76 -1.41
CA LYS A 229 10.60 -5.94 -0.45
C LYS A 229 10.19 -5.54 0.96
N TYR A 230 9.66 -4.33 1.14
CA TYR A 230 9.25 -3.83 2.45
C TYR A 230 8.07 -4.60 3.04
N MET A 231 7.19 -5.12 2.19
CA MET A 231 6.11 -6.00 2.61
C MET A 231 6.64 -7.34 3.12
N ASN A 232 7.64 -7.94 2.47
CA ASN A 232 8.28 -9.14 3.02
C ASN A 232 8.99 -8.85 4.34
N ASP A 233 9.68 -7.71 4.45
CA ASP A 233 10.30 -7.32 5.73
C ASP A 233 9.25 -7.14 6.85
N ALA A 234 8.09 -6.53 6.53
CA ALA A 234 7.02 -6.26 7.49
C ALA A 234 6.19 -7.50 7.87
N LEU A 235 6.07 -8.46 6.95
CA LEU A 235 5.30 -9.69 7.14
C LEU A 235 6.18 -10.92 7.42
N ASP A 236 7.49 -10.75 7.60
CA ASP A 236 8.43 -11.87 7.69
C ASP A 236 8.04 -12.86 8.78
N GLU A 237 7.77 -12.37 10.00
CA GLU A 237 7.38 -13.24 11.12
C GLU A 237 6.03 -13.95 10.86
N GLU A 238 5.01 -13.20 10.43
CA GLU A 238 3.63 -13.71 10.36
C GLU A 238 3.35 -14.53 9.11
N TRP A 239 3.95 -14.19 7.96
CA TRP A 239 3.69 -14.86 6.68
C TRP A 239 4.81 -15.81 6.29
N ASN A 240 6.07 -15.38 6.31
CA ASN A 240 7.17 -16.24 5.90
C ASN A 240 7.47 -17.28 7.00
N ASP A 241 7.79 -16.83 8.21
CA ASP A 241 8.26 -17.69 9.28
C ASP A 241 7.19 -18.62 9.83
N ARG A 242 5.97 -18.10 10.02
CA ARG A 242 4.84 -18.91 10.53
C ARG A 242 4.11 -19.65 9.43
N ARG A 243 3.92 -19.07 8.25
CA ARG A 243 2.99 -19.62 7.24
C ARG A 243 3.68 -20.13 5.97
N GLY A 244 4.96 -19.87 5.78
CA GLY A 244 5.69 -20.30 4.59
C GLY A 244 5.28 -19.56 3.31
N ILE A 245 4.77 -18.34 3.44
CA ILE A 245 4.26 -17.52 2.34
C ILE A 245 5.13 -16.27 2.19
N VAL A 246 5.49 -15.95 0.95
CA VAL A 246 6.22 -14.73 0.60
C VAL A 246 5.44 -13.89 -0.40
N ILE A 247 5.64 -12.58 -0.35
CA ILE A 247 5.07 -11.62 -1.31
C ILE A 247 6.01 -11.50 -2.49
N SER A 248 5.55 -11.89 -3.69
CA SER A 248 6.35 -11.76 -4.91
C SER A 248 6.30 -10.34 -5.47
N SER A 249 5.13 -9.70 -5.45
CA SER A 249 4.95 -8.34 -5.98
C SER A 249 3.76 -7.62 -5.35
N VAL A 250 3.84 -6.29 -5.28
CA VAL A 250 2.71 -5.42 -4.89
C VAL A 250 2.57 -4.32 -5.92
N ALA A 251 1.41 -4.27 -6.58
CA ALA A 251 1.07 -3.26 -7.55
C ALA A 251 -0.04 -2.36 -7.00
N ILE A 252 0.32 -1.10 -6.72
CA ILE A 252 -0.66 -0.06 -6.41
C ILE A 252 -1.11 0.55 -7.73
N GLU A 253 -2.38 0.35 -8.07
CA GLU A 253 -2.95 0.80 -9.34
C GLU A 253 -3.30 2.28 -9.32
N LYS A 254 -3.81 2.77 -8.18
CA LYS A 254 -4.14 4.19 -8.00
C LYS A 254 -3.99 4.63 -6.56
N VAL A 255 -3.49 5.85 -6.41
CA VAL A 255 -3.46 6.60 -5.15
C VAL A 255 -4.34 7.82 -5.34
N THR A 256 -5.33 8.00 -4.48
CA THR A 256 -6.31 9.08 -4.57
C THR A 256 -6.33 9.86 -3.25
N PRO A 257 -5.92 11.14 -3.25
CA PRO A 257 -6.12 12.02 -2.12
C PRO A 257 -7.61 12.20 -1.82
N ASP A 258 -7.95 12.34 -0.54
CA ASP A 258 -9.28 12.74 -0.11
C ASP A 258 -9.62 14.18 -0.59
N ASP A 259 -10.87 14.59 -0.43
CA ASP A 259 -11.35 15.84 -1.03
C ASP A 259 -10.71 17.09 -0.41
N GLU A 260 -10.38 17.04 0.89
CA GLU A 260 -9.68 18.15 1.56
C GLU A 260 -8.22 18.23 1.09
N SER A 261 -7.52 17.10 1.03
CA SER A 261 -6.14 17.08 0.54
C SER A 261 -6.06 17.47 -0.94
N ARG A 262 -7.03 17.08 -1.77
CA ARG A 262 -7.08 17.44 -3.19
C ARG A 262 -7.16 18.94 -3.40
N LYS A 263 -8.05 19.64 -2.67
CA LYS A 263 -8.14 21.10 -2.73
C LYS A 263 -6.84 21.77 -2.30
N ARG A 264 -6.22 21.28 -1.23
CA ARG A 264 -4.93 21.80 -0.77
C ARG A 264 -3.81 21.57 -1.78
N ILE A 265 -3.80 20.42 -2.44
CA ILE A 265 -2.85 20.11 -3.51
C ILE A 265 -3.04 21.10 -4.67
N GLU A 266 -4.28 21.33 -5.12
CA GLU A 266 -4.60 22.30 -6.16
C GLU A 266 -4.14 23.72 -5.79
N ASP A 267 -4.43 24.19 -4.57
CA ASP A 267 -4.01 25.50 -4.08
C ASP A 267 -2.47 25.65 -4.04
N ILE A 268 -1.76 24.61 -3.62
CA ILE A 268 -0.29 24.58 -3.56
C ILE A 268 0.30 24.55 -4.97
N ASP A 269 -0.23 23.71 -5.86
CA ASP A 269 0.22 23.60 -7.25
C ASP A 269 0.02 24.93 -7.99
N ASP A 270 -1.14 25.56 -7.83
CA ASP A 270 -1.41 26.89 -8.37
C ASP A 270 -0.41 27.92 -7.83
N ALA A 271 -0.16 27.94 -6.51
CA ALA A 271 0.82 28.84 -5.91
C ALA A 271 2.25 28.61 -6.44
N ILE A 272 2.66 27.35 -6.63
CA ILE A 272 3.94 26.99 -7.25
C ILE A 272 3.98 27.48 -8.70
N MET A 273 2.91 27.29 -9.48
CA MET A 273 2.83 27.79 -10.86
C MET A 273 2.90 29.32 -10.92
N TYR A 274 2.25 30.05 -10.00
CA TYR A 274 2.33 31.50 -9.93
C TYR A 274 3.70 32.02 -9.48
N SER A 275 4.51 31.20 -8.81
CA SER A 275 5.89 31.56 -8.47
C SER A 275 6.81 31.61 -9.69
N ASP A 276 6.45 30.89 -10.77
CA ASP A 276 7.13 31.03 -12.07
C ASP A 276 6.62 32.30 -12.78
N LYS A 277 7.50 33.31 -12.85
CA LYS A 277 7.23 34.61 -13.49
C LYS A 277 6.71 34.49 -14.93
N ARG A 278 7.09 33.45 -15.68
CA ARG A 278 6.64 33.24 -17.06
C ARG A 278 5.19 32.76 -17.13
N VAL A 279 4.82 31.85 -16.23
CA VAL A 279 3.46 31.31 -16.13
C VAL A 279 2.52 32.37 -15.57
N ALA A 280 2.94 33.10 -14.54
CA ALA A 280 2.19 34.22 -13.99
C ALA A 280 1.92 35.32 -15.03
N ALA A 281 2.91 35.69 -15.84
CA ALA A 281 2.74 36.66 -16.92
C ALA A 281 1.76 36.17 -18.00
N GLY A 282 1.85 34.90 -18.42
CA GLY A 282 0.92 34.32 -19.40
C GLY A 282 -0.53 34.28 -18.91
N ARG A 283 -0.75 33.88 -17.65
CA ARG A 283 -2.08 33.88 -17.01
C ARG A 283 -2.64 35.29 -16.78
N LEU A 284 -1.81 36.28 -16.47
CA LEU A 284 -2.24 37.68 -16.35
C LEU A 284 -2.74 38.23 -17.69
N VAL A 285 -2.03 37.93 -18.78
CA VAL A 285 -2.47 38.27 -20.14
C VAL A 285 -3.79 37.58 -20.48
N ASP A 286 -3.93 36.29 -20.14
CA ASP A 286 -5.14 35.52 -20.40
C ASP A 286 -6.35 35.98 -19.55
N ALA A 287 -6.12 36.31 -18.27
CA ALA A 287 -7.13 36.88 -17.39
C ALA A 287 -7.54 38.28 -17.84
N GLN A 288 -6.58 39.11 -18.29
CA GLN A 288 -6.85 40.42 -18.88
C GLN A 288 -7.64 40.28 -20.18
N ALA A 289 -7.30 39.32 -21.04
CA ALA A 289 -8.03 39.03 -22.28
C ALA A 289 -9.46 38.56 -21.98
N SER A 290 -9.64 37.59 -21.07
CA SER A 290 -10.95 37.11 -20.63
C SER A 290 -11.81 38.20 -19.97
N ALA A 291 -11.19 39.08 -19.18
CA ALA A 291 -11.88 40.23 -18.58
C ALA A 291 -12.27 41.26 -19.65
N MET A 292 -11.41 41.49 -20.66
CA MET A 292 -11.70 42.37 -21.79
C MET A 292 -12.80 41.81 -22.69
N GLU A 293 -12.81 40.49 -22.96
CA GLU A 293 -13.88 39.80 -23.68
C GLU A 293 -15.21 39.89 -22.93
N LYS A 294 -15.21 39.63 -21.62
CA LYS A 294 -16.42 39.76 -20.78
C LYS A 294 -16.90 41.21 -20.71
N ALA A 295 -16.01 42.19 -20.60
CA ALA A 295 -16.35 43.60 -20.61
C ALA A 295 -16.87 44.08 -21.98
N ALA A 296 -16.33 43.54 -23.09
CA ALA A 296 -16.77 43.82 -24.45
C ALA A 296 -18.12 43.16 -24.77
N SER A 297 -18.40 41.99 -24.19
CA SER A 297 -19.68 41.28 -24.32
C SER A 297 -20.83 41.89 -23.52
N ASN A 298 -20.55 42.87 -22.64
CA ASN A 298 -21.54 43.62 -21.89
C ASN A 298 -21.74 45.01 -22.53
N GLU A 299 -22.86 45.22 -23.24
CA GLU A 299 -23.15 46.46 -23.98
C GLU A 299 -23.19 47.72 -23.09
N ALA A 300 -23.47 47.59 -21.78
CA ALA A 300 -23.42 48.69 -20.81
C ALA A 300 -22.03 48.94 -20.19
N GLY A 301 -21.08 48.01 -20.35
CA GLY A 301 -19.75 48.06 -19.72
C GLY A 301 -18.62 48.54 -20.64
N ALA A 302 -18.81 48.53 -21.96
CA ALA A 302 -17.78 48.89 -22.92
C ALA A 302 -17.30 50.34 -22.78
N MET A 303 -18.18 51.29 -22.46
CA MET A 303 -17.82 52.71 -22.27
C MET A 303 -17.14 52.98 -20.92
N GLN A 304 -17.52 52.27 -19.85
CA GLN A 304 -16.89 52.35 -18.53
C GLN A 304 -15.51 51.66 -18.52
N GLY A 305 -15.38 50.52 -19.22
CA GLY A 305 -14.14 49.77 -19.38
C GLY A 305 -13.10 50.51 -20.22
N PHE A 306 -13.53 51.23 -21.27
CA PHE A 306 -12.63 52.07 -22.08
C PHE A 306 -12.13 53.32 -21.33
N MET A 307 -12.97 53.94 -20.48
CA MET A 307 -12.51 55.01 -19.57
C MET A 307 -11.57 54.50 -18.48
N GLY A 308 -11.81 53.30 -17.93
CA GLY A 308 -10.94 52.65 -16.95
C GLY A 308 -9.57 52.27 -17.54
N TYR A 309 -9.54 51.82 -18.80
CA TYR A 309 -8.30 51.51 -19.53
C TYR A 309 -7.45 52.77 -19.79
N GLY A 310 -8.07 53.91 -20.12
CA GLY A 310 -7.37 55.19 -20.29
C GLY A 310 -6.68 55.70 -19.03
N MET A 311 -7.31 55.53 -17.86
CA MET A 311 -6.69 55.89 -16.56
C MET A 311 -5.68 54.83 -16.08
N ALA A 312 -5.92 53.54 -16.33
CA ALA A 312 -4.98 52.48 -15.96
C ALA A 312 -3.68 52.56 -16.78
N ASN A 313 -3.73 52.98 -18.05
CA ASN A 313 -2.54 53.17 -18.87
C ASN A 313 -1.71 54.39 -18.42
N GLN A 314 -2.37 55.42 -17.87
CA GLN A 314 -1.68 56.58 -17.28
C GLN A 314 -1.06 56.26 -15.91
N ALA A 315 -1.64 55.33 -15.14
CA ALA A 315 -1.05 54.81 -13.90
C ALA A 315 0.04 53.75 -14.15
N GLY A 316 -0.06 52.96 -15.22
CA GLY A 316 0.91 51.93 -15.61
C GLY A 316 2.26 52.49 -16.07
N ASN A 317 2.27 53.68 -16.69
CA ASN A 317 3.52 54.36 -17.05
C ASN A 317 4.36 54.84 -15.85
N ASN A 318 3.77 54.97 -14.66
CA ASN A 318 4.53 55.24 -13.42
C ASN A 318 5.09 53.96 -12.76
N ILE A 319 4.62 52.77 -13.16
CA ILE A 319 5.10 51.49 -12.63
C ILE A 319 6.21 50.90 -13.52
N ALA A 320 6.19 51.18 -14.83
CA ALA A 320 7.23 50.75 -15.77
C ALA A 320 8.61 51.40 -15.51
N GLY A 321 8.66 52.60 -14.92
CA GLY A 321 9.90 53.26 -14.50
C GLY A 321 10.54 52.68 -13.22
N MET A 322 9.92 51.67 -12.61
CA MET A 322 10.43 51.00 -11.40
C MET A 322 11.12 49.65 -11.71
N PHE A 323 11.14 49.24 -12.99
CA PHE A 323 11.63 47.93 -13.44
C PHE A 323 12.86 47.97 -14.37
N ASP A 324 13.44 49.16 -14.60
CA ASP A 324 14.70 49.32 -15.32
C ASP A 324 15.69 50.11 -14.47
N ASP A 325 16.63 49.43 -13.81
CA ASP A 325 18.03 49.86 -13.87
C ASP A 325 19.01 48.80 -13.31
N ASN A 326 20.01 48.55 -14.15
CA ASN A 326 21.17 47.71 -13.90
C ASN A 326 22.17 48.38 -12.92
N ALA A 327 22.67 47.58 -11.98
CA ALA A 327 24.01 47.60 -11.38
C ALA A 327 24.59 48.93 -10.82
N LYS A 328 24.64 49.02 -9.47
CA LYS A 328 25.81 49.54 -8.69
C LYS A 328 25.71 49.10 -7.21
N PRO A 329 26.85 49.04 -6.48
CA PRO A 329 27.04 48.13 -5.35
C PRO A 329 26.29 48.56 -4.09
N VAL A 330 25.82 47.53 -3.38
CA VAL A 330 25.03 47.56 -2.15
C VAL A 330 25.85 48.19 -1.02
N ALA A 331 25.41 49.36 -0.57
CA ALA A 331 25.70 49.87 0.77
C ALA A 331 24.47 49.58 1.65
N ASP A 332 24.77 49.18 2.89
CA ASP A 332 23.84 48.80 3.96
C ASP A 332 22.65 49.75 4.17
N HIS A 333 21.58 49.20 4.74
CA HIS A 333 20.34 49.80 5.32
C HIS A 333 19.02 49.57 4.54
N PRO A 334 17.84 49.60 5.21
CA PRO A 334 17.28 48.53 6.04
C PRO A 334 15.86 48.12 5.58
N VAL A 335 15.34 47.04 6.18
CA VAL A 335 14.04 46.41 5.90
C VAL A 335 12.84 47.36 6.13
N PRO A 336 11.85 47.45 5.22
CA PRO A 336 10.63 48.20 5.47
C PRO A 336 9.65 47.36 6.30
N SER A 337 9.48 47.71 7.57
CA SER A 337 8.38 47.27 8.42
C SER A 337 7.76 48.51 9.05
N GLN A 338 6.64 48.98 8.50
CA GLN A 338 5.76 49.89 9.23
C GLN A 338 4.90 49.08 10.22
N ASN A 339 5.55 48.51 11.24
CA ASN A 339 4.87 48.16 12.47
C ASN A 339 4.96 49.37 13.40
N ALA A 340 3.87 50.12 13.53
CA ALA A 340 3.74 51.17 14.54
C ALA A 340 3.91 50.54 15.93
N THR A 341 5.10 50.69 16.50
CA THR A 341 5.44 50.25 17.86
C THR A 341 4.60 50.99 18.88
N TRP A 342 4.12 50.30 19.90
CA TRP A 342 3.40 50.88 21.03
C TRP A 342 3.98 50.36 22.33
N THR A 343 4.00 51.20 23.36
CA THR A 343 4.48 50.83 24.69
C THR A 343 3.29 50.37 25.51
N CYS A 344 3.39 49.19 26.13
CA CYS A 344 2.33 48.70 26.98
C CYS A 344 2.28 49.52 28.29
N PRO A 345 1.10 50.04 28.69
CA PRO A 345 0.99 50.92 29.86
C PRO A 345 1.28 50.23 31.20
N GLU A 346 1.14 48.90 31.25
CA GLU A 346 1.24 48.11 32.49
C GLU A 346 2.68 47.66 32.80
N ASP A 347 3.45 47.30 31.78
CA ASP A 347 4.80 46.75 31.92
C ASP A 347 5.89 47.63 31.26
N GLY A 348 5.50 48.67 30.50
CA GLY A 348 6.42 49.60 29.87
C GLY A 348 7.17 49.04 28.66
N ILE A 349 6.80 47.85 28.16
CA ILE A 349 7.53 47.17 27.09
C ILE A 349 7.02 47.60 25.70
N GLN A 350 7.95 47.79 24.77
CA GLN A 350 7.66 48.22 23.41
C GLN A 350 7.29 47.01 22.53
N ASN A 351 6.10 47.05 21.94
CA ASN A 351 5.49 45.97 21.19
C ASN A 351 5.18 46.38 19.74
N THR A 352 5.30 45.44 18.82
CA THR A 352 5.01 45.63 17.38
C THR A 352 3.74 44.92 16.90
N GLY A 353 3.16 44.02 17.70
CA GLY A 353 1.95 43.25 17.41
C GLY A 353 0.66 43.85 17.98
N LYS A 354 -0.48 43.14 17.81
CA LYS A 354 -1.80 43.56 18.35
C LYS A 354 -1.95 43.36 19.86
N PHE A 355 -1.04 42.61 20.49
CA PHE A 355 -1.02 42.28 21.92
C PHE A 355 0.38 42.46 22.48
N CYS A 356 0.50 42.74 23.78
CA CYS A 356 1.77 42.79 24.48
C CYS A 356 2.38 41.39 24.53
N ILE A 357 3.68 41.28 24.24
CA ILE A 357 4.40 39.99 24.20
C ILE A 357 4.57 39.35 25.59
N GLU A 358 4.57 40.17 26.65
CA GLU A 358 4.78 39.71 28.03
C GLU A 358 3.46 39.51 28.76
N CYS A 359 2.59 40.52 28.80
CA CYS A 359 1.33 40.43 29.56
C CYS A 359 0.10 40.04 28.74
N GLY A 360 0.21 39.94 27.40
CA GLY A 360 -0.90 39.52 26.53
C GLY A 360 -2.02 40.55 26.32
N ASN A 361 -1.93 41.75 26.92
CA ASN A 361 -2.97 42.77 26.78
C ASN A 361 -3.02 43.38 25.37
N PRO A 362 -4.21 43.69 24.83
CA PRO A 362 -4.35 44.26 23.49
C PRO A 362 -3.79 45.68 23.42
N LYS A 363 -3.32 46.06 22.22
CA LYS A 363 -2.88 47.43 21.92
C LYS A 363 -4.00 48.44 22.25
N PRO A 364 -3.73 49.50 23.04
CA PRO A 364 -4.69 50.56 23.29
C PRO A 364 -5.16 51.19 21.98
N SER A 365 -6.48 51.27 21.76
CA SER A 365 -7.09 51.87 20.58
C SER A 365 -7.36 53.37 20.81
N ASP A 366 -6.63 54.23 20.08
CA ASP A 366 -6.70 55.70 20.18
C ASP A 366 -7.97 56.31 19.55
N GLY A 367 -9.16 55.80 19.87
CA GLY A 367 -10.38 56.38 19.31
C GLY A 367 -11.62 56.05 20.08
N THR A 368 -11.94 56.86 21.10
CA THR A 368 -13.28 56.84 21.69
C THR A 368 -14.29 57.28 20.66
N TRP A 369 -15.30 56.47 20.38
CA TRP A 369 -16.46 56.81 19.54
C TRP A 369 -17.74 56.70 20.36
N ILE A 370 -18.75 57.48 20.01
CA ILE A 370 -20.07 57.40 20.65
C ILE A 370 -20.96 56.55 19.76
N CYS A 371 -21.59 55.52 20.34
CA CYS A 371 -22.49 54.64 19.62
C CYS A 371 -23.71 55.43 19.14
N PRO A 372 -24.01 55.47 17.82
CA PRO A 372 -25.17 56.19 17.29
C PRO A 372 -26.52 55.66 17.81
N ASN A 373 -26.52 54.42 18.31
CA ASN A 373 -27.74 53.68 18.65
C ASN A 373 -28.13 53.80 20.13
N ASP A 374 -27.15 53.97 21.02
CA ASP A 374 -27.37 54.01 22.48
C ASP A 374 -26.62 55.16 23.20
N GLY A 375 -25.80 55.94 22.48
CA GLY A 375 -25.07 57.09 23.03
C GLY A 375 -23.87 56.71 23.91
N THR A 376 -23.50 55.43 24.00
CA THR A 376 -22.42 54.96 24.86
C THR A 376 -21.06 55.28 24.26
N LYS A 377 -20.13 55.79 25.09
CA LYS A 377 -18.75 56.07 24.68
C LYS A 377 -17.91 54.79 24.72
N ASN A 378 -17.42 54.36 23.57
CA ASN A 378 -16.72 53.10 23.36
C ASN A 378 -15.30 53.30 22.85
N THR A 379 -14.35 52.47 23.29
CA THR A 379 -12.95 52.49 22.83
C THR A 379 -12.62 51.35 21.87
N GLY A 380 -13.44 50.29 21.82
CA GLY A 380 -13.24 49.11 20.97
C GLY A 380 -13.91 49.19 19.59
N LYS A 381 -13.80 48.12 18.79
CA LYS A 381 -14.45 48.02 17.46
C LYS A 381 -15.97 47.81 17.53
N PHE A 382 -16.51 47.48 18.69
CA PHE A 382 -17.93 47.19 18.92
C PHE A 382 -18.42 47.97 20.15
N CYS A 383 -19.71 48.31 20.18
CA CYS A 383 -20.34 48.91 21.34
C CYS A 383 -20.42 47.90 22.49
N SER A 384 -20.01 48.30 23.70
CA SER A 384 -20.02 47.44 24.89
C SER A 384 -21.43 47.10 25.38
N GLU A 385 -22.44 47.91 25.04
CA GLU A 385 -23.83 47.71 25.44
C GLU A 385 -24.66 46.99 24.37
N CYS A 386 -24.64 47.47 23.12
CA CYS A 386 -25.47 46.88 22.05
C CYS A 386 -24.73 45.93 21.10
N GLY A 387 -23.40 45.75 21.24
CA GLY A 387 -22.62 44.81 20.44
C GLY A 387 -22.43 45.17 18.96
N LYS A 388 -22.98 46.30 18.48
CA LYS A 388 -22.84 46.73 17.08
C LYS A 388 -21.42 47.23 16.77
N PRO A 389 -20.89 46.95 15.56
CA PRO A 389 -19.60 47.48 15.14
C PRO A 389 -19.63 49.00 15.00
N LYS A 390 -18.47 49.63 15.14
CA LYS A 390 -18.25 51.04 14.83
C LYS A 390 -18.58 51.29 13.35
N GLU A 391 -19.61 52.08 13.08
CA GLU A 391 -19.95 52.58 11.72
C GLU A 391 -18.92 53.60 11.21
#